data_AF-A0A2N8NGU5-F1
#
_entry.id   AF-A0A2N8NGU5-F1
#
_cell.length_a   1.000
_cell.length_b   1.000
_cell.length_c   1.000
_cell.angle_alpha   90.00
_cell.angle_beta   90.00
_cell.angle_gamma   90.00
#
_symmetry.space_group_name_H-M   'P 1'
#
loop_
_entity.id
_entity.type
_entity.pdbx_description
1 polymer ?
#
loop_
_entity_poly.entity_id
_entity_poly.type
_entity_poly.pdbx_seq_one_letter_code
_entity_poly.pdbx_strand_id
1 'polypeptide(L)'
;MKIKPFKGIRPPKKYVEQVQSRPYDVLNSAEARAEAAGNEKSLYHIIKPEIDFPEGTDEHDPKVYEKAAQNFQMFQDKGWLVQDGKEHYYIYAQTMNGKTQYGLVVCAYVDDYMTGKIKKHELTRRDKEEDRMKHVRVNNANIEPVFFAYPDNKDVDAIVAKYTKGAPEYDFTAKLDGFRHTFWIIDDDADIRRITELFAAMPAMYIADGHHRSAAAALVGAEKAKQNPNHRGDEEYNFFMAVCFPANQLTIIDYNRVVKDLNGLSDEEFLRKLSEDFIVEKKGKEIFKPSRLHE
;
A
#
# COMPACT_ATOMS: atom_id res chain seq x y z
N MET A 1 -5.15 -12.23 14.83
CA MET A 1 -5.48 -11.40 13.65
C MET A 1 -6.19 -12.23 12.61
N LYS A 2 -7.34 -11.81 12.09
CA LYS A 2 -8.06 -12.52 11.02
C LYS A 2 -7.56 -12.04 9.66
N ILE A 3 -7.02 -12.97 8.90
CA ILE A 3 -6.64 -12.80 7.49
C ILE A 3 -7.24 -13.95 6.68
N LYS A 4 -7.29 -13.81 5.36
CA LYS A 4 -7.63 -14.92 4.46
C LYS A 4 -6.78 -14.91 3.18
N PRO A 5 -6.56 -16.09 2.56
CA PRO A 5 -6.06 -16.16 1.19
C PRO A 5 -7.12 -15.63 0.23
N PHE A 6 -6.73 -15.34 -1.01
CA PHE A 6 -7.65 -14.80 -2.01
C PHE A 6 -7.20 -15.14 -3.42
N LYS A 7 -8.12 -15.01 -4.38
CA LYS A 7 -7.83 -15.12 -5.80
C LYS A 7 -7.30 -13.78 -6.31
N GLY A 8 -5.99 -13.63 -6.33
CA GLY A 8 -5.32 -12.41 -6.79
C GLY A 8 -5.64 -12.12 -8.25
N ILE A 9 -5.90 -10.84 -8.53
CA ILE A 9 -6.00 -10.30 -9.89
C ILE A 9 -4.65 -9.67 -10.20
N ARG A 10 -3.82 -10.38 -10.98
CA ARG A 10 -2.41 -10.04 -11.17
C ARG A 10 -2.00 -10.15 -12.64
N PRO A 11 -0.94 -9.45 -13.08
CA PRO A 11 -0.55 -9.48 -14.48
C PRO A 11 0.15 -10.79 -14.86
N PRO A 12 -0.06 -11.35 -16.06
CA PRO A 12 0.83 -12.36 -16.59
C PRO A 12 2.29 -11.89 -16.56
N LYS A 13 3.25 -12.79 -16.32
CA LYS A 13 4.69 -12.46 -16.17
C LYS A 13 5.24 -11.54 -17.26
N LYS A 14 4.84 -11.72 -18.52
CA LYS A 14 5.26 -10.88 -19.67
C LYS A 14 4.81 -9.41 -19.60
N TYR A 15 3.83 -9.09 -18.75
CA TYR A 15 3.26 -7.75 -18.61
C TYR A 15 3.60 -7.07 -17.28
N VAL A 16 4.19 -7.77 -16.30
CA VAL A 16 4.40 -7.22 -14.95
C VAL A 16 5.19 -5.90 -14.94
N GLU A 17 6.26 -5.80 -15.73
CA GLU A 17 7.07 -4.57 -15.83
C GLU A 17 6.34 -3.41 -16.53
N GLN A 18 5.34 -3.70 -17.37
CA GLN A 18 4.48 -2.71 -18.01
C GLN A 18 3.30 -2.32 -17.12
N VAL A 19 2.86 -3.22 -16.24
CA VAL A 19 1.71 -2.98 -15.35
C VAL A 19 2.12 -2.27 -14.08
N GLN A 20 3.27 -2.59 -13.49
CA GLN A 20 3.72 -1.99 -12.23
C GLN A 20 3.72 -0.45 -12.27
N SER A 21 3.50 0.15 -11.11
CA SER A 21 3.56 1.59 -10.91
C SER A 21 4.03 1.90 -9.49
N ARG A 22 4.44 3.16 -9.27
CA ARG A 22 4.60 3.68 -7.91
C ARG A 22 3.22 3.91 -7.27
N PRO A 23 3.12 4.00 -5.93
CA PRO A 23 1.87 4.33 -5.25
C PRO A 23 1.27 5.66 -5.70
N TYR A 24 -0.07 5.81 -5.66
CA TYR A 24 -0.75 7.02 -6.15
C TYR A 24 -0.34 8.31 -5.41
N ASP A 25 0.16 8.20 -4.18
CA ASP A 25 0.47 9.29 -3.25
C ASP A 25 1.92 9.74 -3.29
N VAL A 26 2.80 9.10 -4.09
CA VAL A 26 4.21 9.51 -4.22
C VAL A 26 4.49 10.41 -5.42
N LEU A 27 3.49 10.70 -6.26
CA LEU A 27 3.65 11.54 -7.44
C LEU A 27 2.38 12.33 -7.81
N ASN A 28 2.58 13.44 -8.51
CA ASN A 28 1.49 14.25 -9.05
C ASN A 28 1.01 13.74 -10.43
N SER A 29 -0.10 14.27 -10.94
CA SER A 29 -0.69 13.82 -12.20
C SER A 29 0.18 14.09 -13.44
N ALA A 30 1.04 15.11 -13.43
CA ALA A 30 1.96 15.37 -14.54
C ALA A 30 3.09 14.33 -14.57
N GLU A 31 3.66 14.01 -13.41
CA GLU A 31 4.64 12.92 -13.25
C GLU A 31 4.02 11.57 -13.66
N ALA A 32 2.76 11.32 -13.30
CA ALA A 32 2.07 10.07 -13.61
C ALA A 32 1.83 9.92 -15.11
N ARG A 33 1.42 11.01 -15.76
CA ARG A 33 1.27 11.08 -17.22
C ARG A 33 2.60 10.86 -17.93
N ALA A 34 3.69 11.43 -17.42
CA ALA A 34 5.03 11.24 -17.98
C ALA A 34 5.51 9.79 -17.85
N GLU A 35 5.30 9.15 -16.70
CA GLU A 35 5.70 7.75 -16.49
C GLU A 35 4.82 6.73 -17.23
N ALA A 36 3.53 7.03 -17.42
CA ALA A 36 2.62 6.20 -18.21
C ALA A 36 2.73 6.43 -19.73
N ALA A 37 3.49 7.43 -20.17
CA ALA A 37 3.55 7.83 -21.57
C ALA A 37 3.95 6.66 -22.48
N GLY A 38 3.09 6.36 -23.46
CA GLY A 38 3.30 5.27 -24.41
C GLY A 38 3.07 3.86 -23.85
N ASN A 39 2.61 3.73 -22.60
CA ASN A 39 2.33 2.45 -21.95
C ASN A 39 0.88 2.35 -21.48
N GLU A 40 -0.01 1.91 -22.36
CA GLU A 40 -1.43 1.67 -22.07
C GLU A 40 -1.71 0.66 -20.93
N LYS A 41 -0.71 -0.11 -20.50
CA LYS A 41 -0.84 -1.14 -19.47
C LYS A 41 -0.45 -0.63 -18.09
N SER A 42 0.03 0.60 -17.98
CA SER A 42 0.44 1.17 -16.69
C SER A 42 -0.73 1.20 -15.71
N LEU A 43 -0.52 0.69 -14.49
CA LEU A 43 -1.54 0.72 -13.44
C LEU A 43 -1.94 2.16 -13.07
N TYR A 44 -1.16 3.18 -13.45
CA TYR A 44 -1.55 4.58 -13.33
C TYR A 44 -2.88 4.90 -14.00
N HIS A 45 -3.25 4.21 -15.09
CA HIS A 45 -4.57 4.38 -15.70
C HIS A 45 -5.74 3.98 -14.76
N ILE A 46 -5.46 3.23 -13.69
CA ILE A 46 -6.46 2.83 -12.68
C ILE A 46 -6.29 3.63 -11.39
N ILE A 47 -5.06 3.84 -10.92
CA ILE A 47 -4.81 4.49 -9.62
C ILE A 47 -4.73 6.03 -9.69
N LYS A 48 -4.39 6.57 -10.87
CA LYS A 48 -4.38 8.01 -11.22
C LYS A 48 -5.10 8.24 -12.56
N PRO A 49 -6.39 7.86 -12.68
CA PRO A 49 -7.13 7.86 -13.95
C PRO A 49 -7.33 9.26 -14.55
N GLU A 50 -7.06 10.33 -13.80
CA GLU A 50 -7.08 11.70 -14.32
C GLU A 50 -6.03 11.95 -15.42
N ILE A 51 -5.02 11.07 -15.55
CA ILE A 51 -4.02 11.17 -16.62
C ILE A 51 -4.61 10.94 -18.02
N ASP A 52 -5.76 10.26 -18.11
CA ASP A 52 -6.47 9.95 -19.36
C ASP A 52 -7.36 11.09 -19.84
N PHE A 53 -7.40 12.20 -19.10
CA PHE A 53 -8.13 13.41 -19.44
C PHE A 53 -7.17 14.56 -19.78
N PRO A 54 -7.67 15.64 -20.41
CA PRO A 54 -6.87 16.85 -20.63
C PRO A 54 -6.24 17.36 -19.33
N GLU A 55 -5.03 17.91 -19.45
CA GLU A 55 -4.33 18.49 -18.29
C GLU A 55 -5.17 19.57 -17.61
N GLY A 56 -5.13 19.58 -16.27
CA GLY A 56 -5.97 20.45 -15.45
C GLY A 56 -7.36 19.90 -15.11
N THR A 57 -7.71 18.69 -15.58
CA THR A 57 -8.91 17.99 -15.09
C THR A 57 -8.76 17.69 -13.59
N ASP A 58 -9.78 18.04 -12.82
CA ASP A 58 -9.86 17.76 -11.38
C ASP A 58 -9.86 16.25 -11.12
N GLU A 59 -8.92 15.76 -10.32
CA GLU A 59 -8.80 14.35 -9.94
C GLU A 59 -10.01 13.84 -9.12
N HIS A 60 -10.82 14.75 -8.58
CA HIS A 60 -12.01 14.42 -7.81
C HIS A 60 -13.33 14.50 -8.61
N ASP A 61 -13.27 14.76 -9.92
CA ASP A 61 -14.44 14.73 -10.80
C ASP A 61 -15.03 13.29 -10.87
N PRO A 62 -16.35 13.08 -10.70
CA PRO A 62 -16.98 11.77 -10.81
C PRO A 62 -16.53 10.93 -12.01
N LYS A 63 -16.33 11.56 -13.18
CA LYS A 63 -15.91 10.86 -14.41
C LYS A 63 -14.51 10.23 -14.31
N VAL A 64 -13.66 10.76 -13.43
CA VAL A 64 -12.29 10.26 -13.18
C VAL A 64 -12.36 8.92 -12.44
N TYR A 65 -13.23 8.79 -11.44
CA TYR A 65 -13.45 7.50 -10.76
C TYR A 65 -14.10 6.46 -11.68
N GLU A 66 -15.06 6.88 -12.51
CA GLU A 66 -15.67 6.00 -13.52
C GLU A 66 -14.66 5.50 -14.53
N LYS A 67 -13.72 6.37 -14.96
CA LYS A 67 -12.60 6.00 -15.83
C LYS A 67 -11.71 4.93 -15.17
N ALA A 68 -11.44 5.05 -13.87
CA ALA A 68 -10.72 4.03 -13.10
C ALA A 68 -11.34 2.63 -13.27
N ALA A 69 -12.66 2.54 -13.07
CA ALA A 69 -13.40 1.28 -13.17
C ALA A 69 -13.45 0.74 -14.61
N GLN A 70 -13.64 1.62 -15.59
CA GLN A 70 -13.58 1.26 -17.01
C GLN A 70 -12.20 0.68 -17.37
N ASN A 71 -11.13 1.31 -16.91
CA ASN A 71 -9.77 0.85 -17.16
C ASN A 71 -9.49 -0.47 -16.43
N PHE A 72 -9.97 -0.63 -15.19
CA PHE A 72 -9.82 -1.89 -14.47
C PHE A 72 -10.54 -3.06 -15.15
N GLN A 73 -11.75 -2.83 -15.68
CA GLN A 73 -12.44 -3.83 -16.50
C GLN A 73 -11.67 -4.11 -17.81
N MET A 74 -11.23 -3.07 -18.52
CA MET A 74 -10.44 -3.21 -19.75
C MET A 74 -9.16 -4.04 -19.53
N PHE A 75 -8.46 -3.83 -18.41
CA PHE A 75 -7.24 -4.59 -18.08
C PHE A 75 -7.53 -6.08 -17.94
N GLN A 76 -8.69 -6.44 -17.37
CA GLN A 76 -9.14 -7.83 -17.25
C GLN A 76 -9.55 -8.40 -18.62
N ASP A 77 -10.35 -7.66 -19.39
CA ASP A 77 -10.82 -8.09 -20.71
C ASP A 77 -9.66 -8.32 -21.71
N LYS A 78 -8.62 -7.48 -21.64
CA LYS A 78 -7.41 -7.60 -22.46
C LYS A 78 -6.41 -8.64 -21.93
N GLY A 79 -6.69 -9.27 -20.78
CA GLY A 79 -5.82 -10.25 -20.14
C GLY A 79 -4.50 -9.66 -19.61
N TRP A 80 -4.47 -8.36 -19.32
CA TRP A 80 -3.34 -7.69 -18.66
C TRP A 80 -3.38 -7.87 -17.16
N LEU A 81 -4.57 -8.13 -16.61
CA LEU A 81 -4.79 -8.62 -15.26
C LEU A 81 -5.64 -9.89 -15.35
N VAL A 82 -5.21 -10.95 -14.68
CA VAL A 82 -5.89 -12.25 -14.71
C VAL A 82 -6.09 -12.70 -13.27
N GLN A 83 -7.30 -13.16 -12.97
CA GLN A 83 -7.62 -13.73 -11.66
C GLN A 83 -7.08 -15.16 -11.54
N ASP A 84 -6.43 -15.47 -10.42
CA ASP A 84 -5.97 -16.82 -10.13
C ASP A 84 -7.14 -17.81 -9.98
N GLY A 85 -6.90 -19.08 -10.34
CA GLY A 85 -7.92 -20.13 -10.33
C GLY A 85 -8.37 -20.56 -8.93
N LYS A 86 -7.50 -20.40 -7.92
CA LYS A 86 -7.78 -20.72 -6.51
C LYS A 86 -7.22 -19.65 -5.58
N GLU A 87 -7.62 -19.72 -4.32
CA GLU A 87 -7.14 -18.80 -3.29
C GLU A 87 -5.69 -19.11 -2.92
N HIS A 88 -4.89 -18.06 -2.79
CA HIS A 88 -3.48 -18.12 -2.43
C HIS A 88 -3.15 -17.08 -1.37
N TYR A 89 -2.06 -17.32 -0.66
CA TYR A 89 -1.25 -16.22 -0.14
C TYR A 89 -0.12 -15.96 -1.12
N TYR A 90 0.47 -14.77 -1.06
CA TYR A 90 1.60 -14.43 -1.91
C TYR A 90 2.73 -13.88 -1.07
N ILE A 91 3.96 -14.04 -1.56
CA ILE A 91 5.14 -13.42 -0.97
C ILE A 91 5.54 -12.29 -1.91
N TYR A 92 5.64 -11.09 -1.39
CA TYR A 92 6.20 -9.94 -2.08
C TYR A 92 7.48 -9.51 -1.38
N ALA A 93 8.59 -9.49 -2.10
CA ALA A 93 9.86 -8.99 -1.62
C ALA A 93 10.27 -7.70 -2.32
N GLN A 94 10.85 -6.80 -1.53
CA GLN A 94 11.49 -5.59 -2.02
C GLN A 94 12.94 -5.60 -1.57
N THR A 95 13.87 -5.40 -2.50
CA THR A 95 15.29 -5.25 -2.22
C THR A 95 15.73 -3.84 -2.57
N MET A 96 16.22 -3.12 -1.57
CA MET A 96 16.79 -1.78 -1.70
C MET A 96 18.00 -1.65 -0.77
N ASN A 97 19.03 -0.90 -1.18
CA ASN A 97 20.22 -0.62 -0.36
C ASN A 97 20.89 -1.89 0.22
N GLY A 98 20.91 -2.99 -0.55
CA GLY A 98 21.50 -4.27 -0.12
C GLY A 98 20.68 -5.06 0.92
N LYS A 99 19.48 -4.58 1.31
CA LYS A 99 18.59 -5.26 2.24
C LYS A 99 17.33 -5.73 1.51
N THR A 100 16.90 -6.96 1.80
CA THR A 100 15.64 -7.52 1.31
C THR A 100 14.67 -7.66 2.46
N GLN A 101 13.42 -7.25 2.23
CA GLN A 101 12.29 -7.52 3.11
C GLN A 101 11.25 -8.37 2.37
N TYR A 102 10.68 -9.34 3.06
CA TYR A 102 9.69 -10.31 2.56
C TYR A 102 8.38 -10.11 3.30
N GLY A 103 7.35 -9.75 2.56
CA GLY A 103 6.00 -9.54 3.06
C GLY A 103 5.02 -10.57 2.53
N LEU A 104 4.04 -10.94 3.34
CA LEU A 104 2.91 -11.75 2.91
C LEU A 104 1.79 -10.84 2.40
N VAL A 105 1.34 -11.07 1.17
CA VAL A 105 0.14 -10.42 0.63
C VAL A 105 -1.07 -11.21 1.10
N VAL A 106 -1.97 -10.53 1.80
CA VAL A 106 -3.13 -11.11 2.48
C VAL A 106 -4.38 -10.24 2.29
N CYS A 107 -5.55 -10.82 2.50
CA CYS A 107 -6.77 -10.06 2.77
C CYS A 107 -6.96 -9.91 4.29
N ALA A 108 -6.74 -8.72 4.82
CA ALA A 108 -6.89 -8.38 6.23
C ALA A 108 -8.35 -8.03 6.59
N TYR A 109 -8.81 -8.47 7.76
CA TYR A 109 -10.20 -8.30 8.18
C TYR A 109 -10.52 -6.87 8.62
N VAL A 110 -11.63 -6.32 8.12
CA VAL A 110 -12.11 -4.97 8.43
C VAL A 110 -12.39 -4.79 9.92
N ASP A 111 -12.99 -5.77 10.59
CA ASP A 111 -13.34 -5.63 12.00
C ASP A 111 -12.10 -5.54 12.91
N ASP A 112 -10.99 -6.18 12.53
CA ASP A 112 -9.73 -6.05 13.26
C ASP A 112 -9.18 -4.61 13.17
N TYR A 113 -9.47 -3.87 12.10
CA TYR A 113 -9.23 -2.42 12.03
C TYR A 113 -10.21 -1.63 12.90
N MET A 114 -11.51 -1.92 12.81
CA MET A 114 -12.56 -1.20 13.53
C MET A 114 -12.44 -1.35 15.06
N THR A 115 -12.01 -2.51 15.52
CA THR A 115 -11.81 -2.85 16.95
C THR A 115 -10.41 -2.49 17.45
N GLY A 116 -9.55 -1.90 16.61
CA GLY A 116 -8.23 -1.41 16.99
C GLY A 116 -7.19 -2.51 17.24
N LYS A 117 -7.37 -3.72 16.72
CA LYS A 117 -6.32 -4.75 16.69
C LYS A 117 -5.29 -4.45 15.60
N ILE A 118 -5.70 -3.85 14.48
CA ILE A 118 -4.79 -3.17 13.55
C ILE A 118 -4.49 -1.78 14.12
N LYS A 119 -3.24 -1.58 14.54
CA LYS A 119 -2.76 -0.41 15.27
C LYS A 119 -2.40 0.72 14.31
N LYS A 120 -2.97 1.90 14.58
CA LYS A 120 -2.69 3.16 13.87
C LYS A 120 -1.67 3.97 14.67
N HIS A 121 -0.81 4.71 13.97
CA HIS A 121 0.10 5.70 14.56
C HIS A 121 -0.05 7.10 13.94
N GLU A 122 -1.03 7.28 13.05
CA GLU A 122 -1.35 8.55 12.40
C GLU A 122 -2.87 8.74 12.37
N LEU A 123 -3.30 10.00 12.45
CA LEU A 123 -4.67 10.40 12.20
C LEU A 123 -4.89 10.61 10.71
N THR A 124 -5.97 10.07 10.18
CA THR A 124 -6.38 10.29 8.81
C THR A 124 -7.13 11.62 8.70
N ARG A 125 -7.02 12.23 7.52
CA ARG A 125 -7.78 13.41 7.13
C ARG A 125 -9.00 12.98 6.33
N ARG A 126 -10.15 13.57 6.66
CA ARG A 126 -11.46 13.23 6.10
C ARG A 126 -11.53 13.40 4.58
N ASP A 127 -10.95 14.47 4.05
CA ASP A 127 -10.90 14.75 2.60
C ASP A 127 -10.19 13.61 1.83
N LYS A 128 -9.03 13.19 2.34
CA LYS A 128 -8.27 12.06 1.76
C LYS A 128 -8.98 10.72 1.91
N GLU A 129 -9.71 10.51 3.00
CA GLU A 129 -10.53 9.30 3.18
C GLU A 129 -11.68 9.25 2.17
N GLU A 130 -12.44 10.35 2.04
CA GLU A 130 -13.61 10.41 1.15
C GLU A 130 -13.23 10.15 -0.32
N ASP A 131 -12.12 10.71 -0.77
CA ASP A 131 -11.54 10.48 -2.09
C ASP A 131 -11.17 9.00 -2.31
N ARG A 132 -10.45 8.37 -1.36
CA ARG A 132 -10.11 6.94 -1.45
C ARG A 132 -11.32 6.02 -1.33
N MET A 133 -12.31 6.40 -0.53
CA MET A 133 -13.58 5.66 -0.43
C MET A 133 -14.32 5.66 -1.76
N LYS A 134 -14.36 6.78 -2.49
CA LYS A 134 -14.95 6.84 -3.83
C LYS A 134 -14.23 5.90 -4.79
N HIS A 135 -12.90 5.91 -4.79
CA HIS A 135 -12.10 5.02 -5.65
C HIS A 135 -12.39 3.53 -5.39
N VAL A 136 -12.34 3.10 -4.11
CA VAL A 136 -12.65 1.71 -3.73
C VAL A 136 -14.10 1.34 -4.01
N ARG A 137 -15.05 2.27 -3.77
CA ARG A 137 -16.48 2.04 -3.99
C ARG A 137 -16.79 1.86 -5.48
N VAL A 138 -16.26 2.73 -6.34
CA VAL A 138 -16.52 2.71 -7.79
C VAL A 138 -15.80 1.55 -8.47
N ASN A 139 -14.52 1.30 -8.15
CA ASN A 139 -13.80 0.14 -8.68
C ASN A 139 -14.31 -1.19 -8.12
N ASN A 140 -14.96 -1.17 -6.96
CA ASN A 140 -15.36 -2.36 -6.22
C ASN A 140 -14.18 -3.33 -5.95
N ALA A 141 -12.98 -2.78 -5.76
CA ALA A 141 -11.73 -3.52 -5.57
C ALA A 141 -10.73 -2.72 -4.73
N ASN A 142 -9.79 -3.42 -4.09
CA ASN A 142 -8.59 -2.83 -3.50
C ASN A 142 -7.46 -2.97 -4.54
N ILE A 143 -7.08 -1.87 -5.21
CA ILE A 143 -6.07 -1.90 -6.27
C ILE A 143 -4.65 -1.88 -5.70
N GLU A 144 -4.45 -1.16 -4.61
CA GLU A 144 -3.15 -1.01 -3.95
C GLU A 144 -3.20 -1.63 -2.55
N PRO A 145 -2.19 -2.42 -2.16
CA PRO A 145 -2.15 -2.98 -0.82
C PRO A 145 -1.77 -1.91 0.21
N VAL A 146 -2.16 -2.16 1.46
CA VAL A 146 -1.65 -1.42 2.62
C VAL A 146 -0.36 -2.06 3.12
N PHE A 147 0.60 -1.27 3.59
CA PHE A 147 1.81 -1.79 4.21
C PHE A 147 1.57 -2.01 5.71
N PHE A 148 1.53 -3.28 6.12
CA PHE A 148 1.50 -3.69 7.52
C PHE A 148 2.82 -4.25 8.03
N ALA A 149 3.02 -4.10 9.34
CA ALA A 149 4.04 -4.78 10.13
C ALA A 149 3.38 -5.79 11.08
N TYR A 150 4.03 -6.92 11.33
CA TYR A 150 3.61 -7.90 12.33
C TYR A 150 4.79 -8.40 13.18
N PRO A 151 4.54 -8.91 14.41
CA PRO A 151 5.60 -9.48 15.25
C PRO A 151 6.27 -10.68 14.58
N ASP A 152 7.60 -10.74 14.64
CA ASP A 152 8.38 -11.82 14.03
C ASP A 152 7.86 -13.21 14.45
N ASN A 153 7.75 -14.12 13.49
CA ASN A 153 7.25 -15.47 13.74
C ASN A 153 8.06 -16.50 12.94
N LYS A 154 8.82 -17.33 13.67
CA LYS A 154 9.74 -18.31 13.08
C LYS A 154 9.04 -19.33 12.16
N ASP A 155 7.79 -19.68 12.44
CA ASP A 155 7.05 -20.63 11.61
C ASP A 155 6.61 -19.97 10.30
N VAL A 156 6.20 -18.69 10.35
CA VAL A 156 5.92 -17.90 9.14
C VAL A 156 7.20 -17.74 8.32
N ASP A 157 8.32 -17.40 8.98
CA ASP A 157 9.62 -17.26 8.32
C ASP A 157 10.05 -18.57 7.64
N ALA A 158 9.82 -19.72 8.27
CA ALA A 158 10.14 -21.02 7.69
C ALA A 158 9.32 -21.31 6.42
N ILE A 159 8.03 -20.96 6.41
CA ILE A 159 7.17 -21.08 5.22
C ILE A 159 7.65 -20.12 4.13
N VAL A 160 7.91 -18.86 4.45
CA VAL A 160 8.45 -17.89 3.47
C VAL A 160 9.77 -18.38 2.88
N ALA A 161 10.69 -18.88 3.72
CA ALA A 161 11.98 -19.43 3.29
C ALA A 161 11.85 -20.70 2.43
N LYS A 162 10.80 -21.51 2.59
CA LYS A 162 10.51 -22.66 1.73
C LYS A 162 10.26 -22.20 0.29
N TYR A 163 9.40 -21.19 0.11
CA TYR A 163 9.01 -20.69 -1.21
C TYR A 163 10.10 -19.86 -1.89
N THR A 164 10.82 -19.04 -1.13
CA THR A 164 11.85 -18.14 -1.70
C THR A 164 13.13 -18.85 -2.15
N LYS A 165 13.29 -20.13 -1.81
CA LYS A 165 14.31 -21.02 -2.41
C LYS A 165 13.96 -21.44 -3.84
N GLY A 166 12.67 -21.39 -4.21
CA GLY A 166 12.18 -21.73 -5.53
C GLY A 166 12.26 -20.56 -6.52
N ALA A 167 11.94 -20.85 -7.78
CA ALA A 167 11.89 -19.83 -8.82
C ALA A 167 10.74 -18.83 -8.55
N PRO A 168 11.00 -17.51 -8.62
CA PRO A 168 9.95 -16.51 -8.45
C PRO A 168 9.04 -16.42 -9.67
N GLU A 169 7.79 -16.08 -9.41
CA GLU A 169 6.80 -15.76 -10.44
C GLU A 169 7.21 -14.45 -11.15
N TYR A 170 7.50 -13.40 -10.37
CA TYR A 170 8.06 -12.14 -10.87
C TYR A 170 9.41 -11.86 -10.25
N ASP A 171 10.34 -11.36 -11.05
CA ASP A 171 11.66 -10.90 -10.60
C ASP A 171 12.19 -9.85 -11.55
N PHE A 172 12.10 -8.58 -11.16
CA PHE A 172 12.52 -7.45 -11.99
C PHE A 172 13.05 -6.31 -11.13
N THR A 173 13.84 -5.41 -11.74
CA THR A 173 14.29 -4.18 -11.10
C THR A 173 13.59 -3.01 -11.76
N ALA A 174 12.85 -2.22 -10.97
CA ALA A 174 12.19 -1.03 -11.45
C ALA A 174 13.24 -0.01 -11.93
N LYS A 175 13.10 0.46 -13.17
CA LYS A 175 14.11 1.32 -13.81
C LYS A 175 14.21 2.71 -13.18
N LEU A 176 13.13 3.18 -12.54
CA LEU A 176 13.01 4.55 -12.03
C LEU A 176 13.71 4.73 -10.67
N ASP A 177 13.56 3.78 -9.74
CA ASP A 177 14.11 3.85 -8.38
C ASP A 177 15.22 2.82 -8.13
N GLY A 178 15.42 1.84 -9.03
CA GLY A 178 16.41 0.79 -8.88
C GLY A 178 16.03 -0.28 -7.85
N PHE A 179 14.78 -0.30 -7.37
CA PHE A 179 14.33 -1.30 -6.42
C PHE A 179 14.03 -2.61 -7.14
N ARG A 180 14.53 -3.72 -6.58
CA ARG A 180 14.23 -5.05 -7.10
C ARG A 180 12.98 -5.60 -6.40
N HIS A 181 12.01 -5.99 -7.22
CA HIS A 181 10.74 -6.57 -6.81
C HIS A 181 10.74 -8.05 -7.16
N THR A 182 10.42 -8.89 -6.17
CA THR A 182 10.32 -10.33 -6.38
C THR A 182 9.02 -10.85 -5.78
N PHE A 183 8.37 -11.79 -6.45
CA PHE A 183 7.04 -12.27 -6.07
C PHE A 183 6.93 -13.79 -6.20
N TRP A 184 6.30 -14.44 -5.22
CA TRP A 184 6.03 -15.88 -5.22
C TRP A 184 4.58 -16.14 -4.83
N ILE A 185 4.07 -17.31 -5.24
CA ILE A 185 2.72 -17.77 -4.95
C ILE A 185 2.83 -18.90 -3.92
N ILE A 186 2.05 -18.80 -2.85
CA ILE A 186 1.86 -19.88 -1.86
C ILE A 186 0.57 -20.60 -2.24
N ASP A 187 0.72 -21.77 -2.85
CA ASP A 187 -0.37 -22.58 -3.39
C ASP A 187 -0.54 -23.94 -2.71
N ASP A 188 0.26 -24.26 -1.70
CA ASP A 188 0.08 -25.47 -0.91
C ASP A 188 -1.01 -25.25 0.15
N ASP A 189 -2.03 -26.10 0.15
CA ASP A 189 -3.19 -25.91 1.02
C ASP A 189 -2.83 -26.08 2.52
N ALA A 190 -1.78 -26.85 2.85
CA ALA A 190 -1.33 -26.99 4.24
C ALA A 190 -0.60 -25.74 4.72
N ASP A 191 0.26 -25.16 3.89
CA ASP A 191 0.93 -23.90 4.19
C ASP A 191 -0.06 -22.73 4.29
N ILE A 192 -1.07 -22.67 3.41
CA ILE A 192 -2.14 -21.66 3.48
C ILE A 192 -2.91 -21.76 4.81
N ARG A 193 -3.30 -22.97 5.23
CA ARG A 193 -3.95 -23.18 6.53
C ARG A 193 -3.02 -22.75 7.68
N ARG A 194 -1.75 -23.16 7.62
CA ARG A 194 -0.77 -22.85 8.68
C ARG A 194 -0.52 -21.36 8.84
N ILE A 195 -0.40 -20.60 7.74
CA ILE A 195 -0.28 -19.14 7.78
C ILE A 195 -1.50 -18.53 8.46
N THR A 196 -2.71 -18.97 8.08
CA THR A 196 -3.96 -18.46 8.65
C THR A 196 -4.03 -18.69 10.16
N GLU A 197 -3.64 -19.88 10.64
CA GLU A 197 -3.56 -20.21 12.08
C GLU A 197 -2.53 -19.36 12.82
N LEU A 198 -1.35 -19.17 12.25
CA LEU A 198 -0.26 -18.38 12.84
C LEU A 198 -0.67 -16.91 13.01
N PHE A 199 -1.32 -16.32 12.00
CA PHE A 199 -1.85 -14.96 12.09
C PHE A 199 -3.03 -14.87 13.06
N ALA A 200 -3.89 -15.89 13.14
CA ALA A 200 -4.99 -15.91 14.10
C ALA A 200 -4.50 -15.74 15.54
N ALA A 201 -3.35 -16.34 15.89
CA ALA A 201 -2.71 -16.23 17.18
C ALA A 201 -2.01 -14.87 17.45
N MET A 202 -1.78 -14.04 16.42
CA MET A 202 -1.15 -12.73 16.60
C MET A 202 -2.12 -11.75 17.28
N PRO A 203 -1.65 -10.96 18.27
CA PRO A 203 -2.51 -10.02 19.01
C PRO A 203 -2.83 -8.76 18.21
N ALA A 204 -1.92 -8.33 17.32
CA ALA A 204 -2.03 -7.09 16.58
C ALA A 204 -1.20 -7.12 15.29
N MET A 205 -1.59 -6.28 14.33
CA MET A 205 -0.74 -5.79 13.24
C MET A 205 -0.64 -4.28 13.35
N TYR A 206 0.37 -3.67 12.72
CA TYR A 206 0.59 -2.23 12.74
C TYR A 206 0.57 -1.71 11.33
N ILE A 207 -0.11 -0.59 11.10
CA ILE A 207 -0.02 0.12 9.83
C ILE A 207 1.34 0.79 9.77
N ALA A 208 2.16 0.45 8.78
CA ALA A 208 3.44 1.11 8.53
C ALA A 208 3.28 2.22 7.47
N ASP A 209 2.44 1.98 6.46
CA ASP A 209 2.03 2.97 5.46
C ASP A 209 0.62 2.63 4.93
N GLY A 210 -0.14 3.64 4.52
CA GLY A 210 -1.49 3.47 3.95
C GLY A 210 -2.64 3.59 4.96
N HIS A 211 -2.55 4.51 5.93
CA HIS A 211 -3.61 4.76 6.92
C HIS A 211 -4.93 5.20 6.26
N HIS A 212 -4.85 6.07 5.25
CA HIS A 212 -6.03 6.49 4.46
C HIS A 212 -6.63 5.33 3.66
N ARG A 213 -5.80 4.49 3.05
CA ARG A 213 -6.24 3.27 2.32
C ARG A 213 -6.96 2.30 3.27
N SER A 214 -6.39 2.08 4.46
CA SER A 214 -7.00 1.24 5.50
C SER A 214 -8.36 1.78 5.97
N ALA A 215 -8.42 3.08 6.27
CA ALA A 215 -9.64 3.74 6.72
C ALA A 215 -10.73 3.67 5.63
N ALA A 216 -10.38 4.00 4.39
CA ALA A 216 -11.31 3.98 3.27
C ALA A 216 -11.88 2.57 3.03
N ALA A 217 -11.01 1.55 2.99
CA ALA A 217 -11.44 0.17 2.79
C ALA A 217 -12.33 -0.33 3.94
N ALA A 218 -11.97 -0.02 5.19
CA ALA A 218 -12.77 -0.39 6.36
C ALA A 218 -14.15 0.30 6.37
N LEU A 219 -14.21 1.59 6.04
CA LEU A 219 -15.46 2.35 5.99
C LEU A 219 -16.38 1.86 4.85
N VAL A 220 -15.83 1.61 3.66
CA VAL A 220 -16.61 1.02 2.53
C VAL A 220 -17.08 -0.39 2.87
N GLY A 221 -16.25 -1.18 3.55
CA GLY A 221 -16.62 -2.52 4.01
C GLY A 221 -17.78 -2.50 5.00
N ALA A 222 -17.70 -1.63 6.01
CA ALA A 222 -18.77 -1.44 6.98
C ALA A 222 -20.07 -0.88 6.35
N GLU A 223 -19.95 -0.01 5.35
CA GLU A 223 -21.08 0.49 4.55
C GLU A 223 -21.79 -0.67 3.82
N LYS A 224 -21.03 -1.50 3.10
CA LYS A 224 -21.57 -2.64 2.36
C LYS A 224 -22.18 -3.70 3.27
N ALA A 225 -21.56 -3.97 4.42
CA ALA A 225 -22.12 -4.87 5.42
C ALA A 225 -23.51 -4.42 5.89
N LYS A 226 -23.69 -3.12 6.16
CA LYS A 226 -24.99 -2.55 6.56
C LYS A 226 -26.04 -2.59 5.43
N GLN A 227 -25.60 -2.51 4.18
CA GLN A 227 -26.48 -2.52 3.00
C GLN A 227 -26.85 -3.94 2.54
N ASN A 228 -26.15 -4.98 3.03
CA ASN A 228 -26.42 -6.36 2.66
C ASN A 228 -27.33 -7.05 3.70
N PRO A 229 -28.63 -7.30 3.41
CA PRO A 229 -29.52 -8.00 4.34
C PRO A 229 -29.12 -9.47 4.59
N ASN A 230 -28.29 -10.05 3.71
CA ASN A 230 -27.80 -11.43 3.80
C ASN A 230 -26.35 -11.48 4.26
N HIS A 231 -25.92 -10.53 5.09
CA HIS A 231 -24.55 -10.43 5.59
C HIS A 231 -24.14 -11.68 6.40
N ARG A 232 -23.01 -12.30 6.02
CA ARG A 232 -22.45 -13.50 6.69
C ARG A 232 -21.14 -13.24 7.42
N GLY A 233 -20.43 -12.15 7.09
CA GLY A 233 -19.13 -11.81 7.67
C GLY A 233 -17.92 -12.44 6.98
N ASP A 234 -18.15 -13.16 5.88
CA ASP A 234 -17.12 -13.79 5.03
C ASP A 234 -17.01 -13.16 3.64
N GLU A 235 -17.89 -12.20 3.30
CA GLU A 235 -17.88 -11.53 2.01
C GLU A 235 -16.62 -10.70 1.80
N GLU A 236 -16.25 -10.48 0.53
CA GLU A 236 -15.03 -9.76 0.16
C GLU A 236 -14.95 -8.35 0.74
N TYR A 237 -16.07 -7.64 0.89
CA TYR A 237 -16.08 -6.30 1.48
C TYR A 237 -15.74 -6.29 2.98
N ASN A 238 -15.68 -7.45 3.65
CA ASN A 238 -15.19 -7.55 5.02
C ASN A 238 -13.67 -7.65 5.10
N PHE A 239 -12.97 -7.62 3.97
CA PHE A 239 -11.53 -7.73 3.91
C PHE A 239 -10.93 -6.68 2.97
N PHE A 240 -9.66 -6.37 3.17
CA PHE A 240 -8.91 -5.49 2.28
C PHE A 240 -7.48 -5.96 2.12
N MET A 241 -6.87 -5.62 0.98
CA MET A 241 -5.56 -6.14 0.60
C MET A 241 -4.45 -5.43 1.39
N ALA A 242 -3.53 -6.21 1.96
CA ALA A 242 -2.35 -5.72 2.64
C ALA A 242 -1.12 -6.56 2.29
N VAL A 243 0.06 -5.95 2.37
CA VAL A 243 1.33 -6.66 2.47
C VAL A 243 1.87 -6.52 3.88
N CYS A 244 2.01 -7.64 4.58
CA CYS A 244 2.44 -7.72 5.97
C CYS A 244 3.91 -8.15 6.02
N PHE A 245 4.79 -7.30 6.55
CA PHE A 245 6.22 -7.59 6.73
C PHE A 245 6.57 -7.85 8.21
N PRO A 246 7.50 -8.77 8.53
CA PRO A 246 7.93 -9.00 9.91
C PRO A 246 8.73 -7.79 10.41
N ALA A 247 8.52 -7.43 11.67
CA ALA A 247 9.08 -6.22 12.27
C ALA A 247 10.63 -6.17 12.18
N ASN A 248 11.31 -7.30 12.31
CA ASN A 248 12.77 -7.39 12.21
C ASN A 248 13.35 -7.09 10.82
N GLN A 249 12.54 -7.11 9.76
CA GLN A 249 12.97 -6.78 8.40
C GLN A 249 12.75 -5.31 8.05
N LEU A 250 11.99 -4.57 8.86
CA LEU A 250 11.73 -3.16 8.62
C LEU A 250 12.95 -2.30 8.88
N THR A 251 12.99 -1.15 8.22
CA THR A 251 13.95 -0.08 8.47
C THR A 251 13.14 1.18 8.71
N ILE A 252 13.19 1.70 9.93
CA ILE A 252 12.52 2.97 10.27
C ILE A 252 13.53 4.08 10.00
N ILE A 253 13.13 5.04 9.15
CA ILE A 253 13.96 6.18 8.72
C ILE A 253 13.39 7.46 9.35
N ASP A 254 14.27 8.44 9.52
CA ASP A 254 13.94 9.80 9.97
C ASP A 254 13.05 10.54 8.96
N TYR A 255 12.11 11.35 9.48
CA TYR A 255 11.28 12.24 8.66
C TYR A 255 11.79 13.67 8.79
N ASN A 256 12.45 14.17 7.73
CA ASN A 256 13.00 15.52 7.70
C ASN A 256 12.00 16.51 7.08
N ARG A 257 11.73 17.63 7.75
CA ARG A 257 10.86 18.69 7.23
C ARG A 257 11.70 19.78 6.54
N VAL A 258 11.31 20.16 5.34
CA VAL A 258 11.93 21.25 4.58
C VAL A 258 11.03 22.47 4.62
N VAL A 259 11.56 23.59 5.09
CA VAL A 259 10.90 24.90 5.05
C VAL A 259 11.28 25.56 3.73
N LYS A 260 10.31 25.71 2.82
CA LYS A 260 10.54 26.28 1.47
C LYS A 260 10.40 27.79 1.42
N ASP A 261 9.59 28.35 2.31
CA ASP A 261 9.34 29.77 2.44
C ASP A 261 9.16 30.13 3.92
N LEU A 262 9.35 31.40 4.26
CA LEU A 262 9.23 31.91 5.63
C LEU A 262 7.93 32.70 5.85
N ASN A 263 6.97 32.59 4.91
CA ASN A 263 5.69 33.31 4.95
C ASN A 263 5.84 34.82 5.22
N GLY A 264 6.80 35.46 4.55
CA GLY A 264 7.07 36.90 4.67
C GLY A 264 7.93 37.31 5.89
N LEU A 265 8.37 36.37 6.72
CA LEU A 265 9.31 36.63 7.81
C LEU A 265 10.75 36.67 7.32
N SER A 266 11.60 37.43 8.00
CA SER A 266 13.06 37.25 7.92
C SER A 266 13.50 35.98 8.64
N ASP A 267 14.70 35.48 8.31
CA ASP A 267 15.32 34.33 8.98
C ASP A 267 15.34 34.49 10.51
N GLU A 268 15.69 35.70 10.99
CA GLU A 268 15.78 35.99 12.43
C GLU A 268 14.40 35.98 13.10
N GLU A 269 13.38 36.55 12.47
CA GLU A 269 12.02 36.53 12.99
C GLU A 269 11.43 35.12 13.03
N PHE A 270 11.68 34.33 11.99
CA PHE A 270 11.25 32.94 11.91
C PHE A 270 11.87 32.10 13.03
N LEU A 271 13.20 32.16 13.20
CA LEU A 271 13.90 31.42 14.25
C LEU A 271 13.49 31.88 15.65
N ARG A 272 13.28 33.20 15.86
CA ARG A 272 12.79 33.75 17.12
C ARG A 272 11.39 33.20 17.47
N LYS A 273 10.48 33.19 16.49
CA LYS A 273 9.13 32.63 16.68
C LYS A 273 9.16 31.13 16.96
N LEU A 274 9.97 30.36 16.21
CA LEU A 274 10.17 28.93 16.50
C LEU A 274 10.71 28.70 17.91
N SER A 275 11.58 29.60 18.40
CA SER A 275 12.17 29.51 19.74
C SER A 275 11.16 29.73 20.88
N GLU A 276 9.94 30.17 20.58
CA GLU A 276 8.85 30.26 21.58
C GLU A 276 8.36 28.87 22.00
N ASP A 277 8.37 27.89 21.08
CA ASP A 277 7.87 26.53 21.30
C ASP A 277 8.97 25.44 21.26
N PHE A 278 10.11 25.73 20.64
CA PHE A 278 11.17 24.74 20.36
C PHE A 278 12.56 25.23 20.80
N ILE A 279 13.46 24.29 21.09
CA ILE A 279 14.90 24.59 21.22
C ILE A 279 15.49 24.64 19.81
N VAL A 280 15.98 25.81 19.41
CA VAL A 280 16.52 26.04 18.06
C VAL A 280 18.03 26.14 18.11
N GLU A 281 18.72 25.16 17.51
CA GLU A 281 20.18 25.12 17.45
C GLU A 281 20.70 25.04 16.01
N LYS A 282 21.70 25.87 15.68
CA LYS A 282 22.38 25.83 14.38
C LYS A 282 23.40 24.69 14.34
N LYS A 283 23.09 23.61 13.62
CA LYS A 283 23.96 22.42 13.48
C LYS A 283 24.96 22.48 12.29
N GLY A 284 24.95 23.55 11.51
CA GLY A 284 25.88 23.74 10.38
C GLY A 284 25.27 23.36 9.02
N LYS A 285 26.13 23.02 8.05
CA LYS A 285 25.73 22.64 6.69
C LYS A 285 25.71 21.13 6.45
N GLU A 286 26.32 20.36 7.34
CA GLU A 286 26.36 18.91 7.26
C GLU A 286 25.00 18.32 7.64
N ILE A 287 24.70 17.14 7.08
CA ILE A 287 23.49 16.39 7.44
C ILE A 287 23.55 16.07 8.94
N PHE A 288 22.62 16.62 9.70
CA PHE A 288 22.48 16.32 11.12
C PHE A 288 21.51 15.14 11.30
N LYS A 289 21.92 14.15 12.08
CA LYS A 289 21.06 13.04 12.50
C LYS A 289 20.97 13.02 14.03
N PRO A 290 19.76 12.94 14.61
CA PRO A 290 19.60 12.75 16.05
C PRO A 290 20.37 11.51 16.52
N SER A 291 21.08 11.64 17.63
CA SER A 291 21.84 10.57 18.27
C SER A 291 21.01 9.79 19.29
N ARG A 292 19.86 10.34 19.71
CA ARG A 292 18.94 9.73 20.68
C ARG A 292 17.49 10.17 20.46
N LEU A 293 16.56 9.43 21.08
CA LEU A 293 15.14 9.76 21.09
C LEU A 293 14.92 11.14 21.75
N HIS A 294 14.15 12.01 21.10
CA HIS A 294 13.83 13.37 21.57
C HIS A 294 15.02 14.34 21.65
N GLU A 295 16.05 14.15 20.84
CA GLU A 295 17.03 15.20 20.50
C GLU A 295 16.52 16.12 19.39
#